data_AF-A0A7N2LIT3-F1
#
_entry.id   AF-A0A7N2LIT3-F1
#
_cell.length_a   1.000
_cell.length_b   1.000
_cell.length_c   1.000
_cell.angle_alpha   90.00
_cell.angle_beta   90.00
_cell.angle_gamma   90.00
#
_symmetry.space_group_name_H-M   'P 1'
#
loop_
_entity.id
_entity.type
_entity.pdbx_description
1 polymer ?
#
loop_
_entity_poly.entity_id
_entity_poly.type
_entity_poly.pdbx_seq_one_letter_code
_entity_poly.pdbx_strand_id
1 'polypeptide(L)'
;MFGSDNEETKTKWASTTSFDPLSEPSPQGTFWLRYMPQREEIKNFEFSNLLFQINLGSYVKHVTASTSLQEPLLWVPILARLSSTGASLQKEDSTSDLKNNQGFKGHDMLAPFTAGWQSSDLHPLVIDRSEGCYVYDINGKKYLDSLAGLWCTALGGNEPQLVAAATEQLNKLPFYHSFWNRTTKPSLDLAKELLETFTAKKMAKAFFVNSGSEANDTQVKLVWYYNNALGRPTKKKFIARSKSYHGSTLISASLSGLPALHQKFDLPAPFVLHTDCPHYWRFHLPGETEEEFSTRLAINLENLILKEGPETIAAFIAEPVMGAGGVIPPPATYFDKIQAVVKKYDILFIADEVICAFGRLGTMFGCDKYNIKPDLVSLAKALSSAYLPIGAVLVSPEVSDVIHSQSSKLGNFSHGFTYSGHPVSCAVAIEALKIYKERNIVEQVKSISPKFQDGLKTFSDSPIIGEIRGTGLILGTEFVDNKSPNDPFPPEWGIGAYFGAQCEKHGMLVRVSGDNIMMSPPFIITPKEIDELISIYGKALKATEERVNELKSQQK
;
A
#
# COMPACT_ATOMS: atom_id res chain seq x y z
N MET A 1 -23.30 62.84 -28.71
CA MET A 1 -22.95 64.07 -29.44
C MET A 1 -21.49 64.36 -29.13
N PHE A 2 -20.64 64.32 -30.18
CA PHE A 2 -19.26 64.85 -30.31
C PHE A 2 -18.22 64.38 -29.26
N GLY A 3 -17.07 63.80 -29.60
CA GLY A 3 -16.12 64.04 -30.71
C GLY A 3 -14.75 64.29 -30.04
N SER A 4 -13.74 63.41 -30.27
CA SER A 4 -12.54 63.66 -31.08
C SER A 4 -11.45 64.43 -30.27
N ASP A 5 -10.13 64.25 -30.32
CA ASP A 5 -9.10 63.82 -31.28
C ASP A 5 -7.86 63.31 -30.46
N ASN A 6 -7.03 62.31 -30.79
CA ASN A 6 -6.10 62.07 -31.91
C ASN A 6 -4.96 63.10 -32.13
N GLU A 7 -3.70 62.69 -31.85
CA GLU A 7 -2.46 62.87 -32.66
C GLU A 7 -1.27 62.30 -31.86
N GLU A 8 -0.66 61.16 -32.21
CA GLU A 8 0.37 60.90 -33.24
C GLU A 8 1.64 61.79 -33.19
N THR A 9 2.79 61.18 -32.88
CA THR A 9 4.04 61.44 -33.61
C THR A 9 4.92 60.19 -33.69
N LYS A 10 5.23 59.82 -34.92
CA LYS A 10 6.07 58.72 -35.38
C LYS A 10 7.54 59.16 -35.41
N THR A 11 8.48 58.22 -35.24
CA THR A 11 9.63 58.14 -36.18
C THR A 11 10.16 56.71 -36.30
N LYS A 12 10.20 56.23 -37.55
CA LYS A 12 10.80 55.00 -38.06
C LYS A 12 12.31 55.17 -38.23
N TRP A 13 13.07 54.08 -38.13
CA TRP A 13 14.12 53.75 -39.11
C TRP A 13 14.06 52.24 -39.41
N ALA A 14 14.13 51.92 -40.70
CA ALA A 14 14.07 50.58 -41.28
C ALA A 14 15.23 50.46 -42.29
N SER A 15 15.77 49.25 -42.45
CA SER A 15 16.30 48.70 -43.72
C SER A 15 16.78 47.26 -43.44
N THR A 16 16.03 46.23 -43.85
CA THR A 16 16.25 45.35 -45.05
C THR A 16 17.52 44.52 -44.95
N THR A 17 17.48 43.17 -45.06
CA THR A 17 17.23 42.43 -46.32
C THR A 17 16.63 41.03 -46.13
N SER A 18 15.99 40.55 -47.21
CA SER A 18 15.17 39.35 -47.42
C SER A 18 15.89 38.19 -48.15
N PHE A 19 15.48 36.94 -47.85
CA PHE A 19 15.37 35.67 -48.66
C PHE A 19 16.55 35.23 -49.58
N ASP A 20 16.98 33.96 -49.66
CA ASP A 20 16.24 32.74 -50.08
C ASP A 20 17.08 31.44 -49.79
N PRO A 21 16.55 30.21 -49.95
CA PRO A 21 17.08 28.93 -49.47
C PRO A 21 17.81 28.06 -50.54
N LEU A 22 18.28 26.88 -50.10
CA LEU A 22 18.82 25.71 -50.84
C LEU A 22 20.35 25.63 -50.99
N SER A 23 20.96 24.63 -50.35
CA SER A 23 21.98 23.76 -50.97
C SER A 23 22.25 22.51 -50.11
N GLU A 24 21.97 21.35 -50.70
CA GLU A 24 22.31 19.99 -50.25
C GLU A 24 23.82 19.64 -50.46
N PRO A 25 24.31 18.45 -50.07
CA PRO A 25 25.65 18.25 -49.48
C PRO A 25 26.73 17.83 -50.49
N SER A 26 28.00 18.04 -50.12
CA SER A 26 29.16 17.54 -50.89
C SER A 26 29.81 16.29 -50.28
N PRO A 27 30.35 15.35 -51.09
CA PRO A 27 30.81 14.01 -50.68
C PRO A 27 32.34 13.79 -50.75
N GLN A 28 32.79 12.57 -50.35
CA GLN A 28 34.11 11.91 -50.54
C GLN A 28 35.16 12.17 -49.42
N GLY A 29 35.95 11.22 -48.89
CA GLY A 29 36.15 9.77 -49.12
C GLY A 29 36.81 9.13 -47.86
N THR A 30 36.47 7.90 -47.45
CA THR A 30 37.10 6.58 -47.73
C THR A 30 38.58 6.35 -47.32
N PHE A 31 38.80 5.25 -46.58
CA PHE A 31 40.02 4.46 -46.25
C PHE A 31 40.94 4.88 -45.07
N TRP A 32 40.94 4.12 -43.96
CA TRP A 32 41.80 2.92 -43.75
C TRP A 32 41.44 2.13 -42.47
N LEU A 33 41.48 0.79 -42.62
CA LEU A 33 41.38 -0.28 -41.62
C LEU A 33 42.78 -0.59 -41.03
N ARG A 34 42.86 -0.89 -39.72
CA ARG A 34 43.67 -1.95 -39.06
C ARG A 34 44.13 -1.53 -37.65
N TYR A 35 43.76 -2.30 -36.62
CA TYR A 35 44.65 -3.27 -35.93
C TYR A 35 43.96 -3.82 -34.67
N MET A 36 43.67 -5.13 -34.67
CA MET A 36 43.57 -5.98 -33.48
C MET A 36 44.97 -6.52 -33.16
N PRO A 37 45.25 -6.94 -31.91
CA PRO A 37 46.17 -8.04 -31.65
C PRO A 37 45.44 -9.32 -31.24
N GLN A 38 46.04 -10.42 -31.68
CA GLN A 38 45.57 -11.79 -31.67
C GLN A 38 45.64 -12.47 -30.28
N ARG A 39 44.89 -13.57 -30.19
CA ARG A 39 45.01 -14.65 -29.21
C ARG A 39 46.38 -15.34 -29.32
N GLU A 40 46.89 -15.79 -28.19
CA GLU A 40 47.71 -16.99 -28.07
C GLU A 40 47.16 -17.89 -26.95
N GLU A 41 47.57 -19.14 -26.99
CA GLU A 41 46.80 -20.34 -26.67
C GLU A 41 47.45 -21.12 -25.50
N ILE A 42 46.67 -22.03 -24.90
CA ILE A 42 47.11 -23.28 -24.21
C ILE A 42 47.63 -23.18 -22.75
N LYS A 43 46.87 -23.71 -21.78
CA LYS A 43 47.06 -25.10 -21.23
C LYS A 43 46.08 -25.45 -20.09
N ASN A 44 45.60 -26.70 -20.16
CA ASN A 44 44.88 -27.46 -19.14
C ASN A 44 45.56 -27.42 -17.76
N PHE A 45 44.79 -27.46 -16.67
CA PHE A 45 45.19 -28.23 -15.48
C PHE A 45 43.99 -28.76 -14.69
N GLU A 46 44.15 -30.02 -14.28
CA GLU A 46 43.17 -30.96 -13.77
C GLU A 46 42.75 -30.72 -12.32
N PHE A 47 41.55 -31.22 -12.00
CA PHE A 47 41.11 -31.52 -10.64
C PHE A 47 41.93 -32.67 -10.07
N SER A 48 42.57 -32.48 -8.91
CA SER A 48 43.09 -33.58 -8.10
C SER A 48 42.71 -33.45 -6.64
N ASN A 49 42.09 -34.52 -6.15
CA ASN A 49 41.83 -34.88 -4.76
C ASN A 49 43.06 -34.71 -3.86
N LEU A 50 42.82 -34.25 -2.63
CA LEU A 50 43.68 -34.63 -1.51
C LEU A 50 42.85 -34.85 -0.23
N LEU A 51 42.73 -36.12 0.13
CA LEU A 51 42.43 -36.62 1.47
C LEU A 51 43.53 -36.17 2.44
N PHE A 52 43.17 -35.70 3.63
CA PHE A 52 44.02 -35.92 4.80
C PHE A 52 43.22 -36.12 6.09
N GLN A 53 43.78 -36.99 6.92
CA GLN A 53 43.20 -37.76 8.00
C GLN A 53 42.82 -36.96 9.26
N ILE A 54 41.88 -37.57 9.97
CA ILE A 54 41.44 -37.36 11.35
C ILE A 54 42.61 -37.36 12.34
N ASN A 55 42.59 -36.47 13.33
CA ASN A 55 43.06 -36.79 14.68
C ASN A 55 42.11 -36.22 15.74
N LEU A 56 41.67 -37.10 16.64
CA LEU A 56 40.74 -36.87 17.74
C LEU A 56 41.51 -36.37 18.97
N GLY A 57 40.96 -35.37 19.66
CA GLY A 57 41.50 -34.88 20.94
C GLY A 57 40.56 -33.89 21.63
N SER A 58 39.64 -34.44 22.41
CA SER A 58 38.72 -33.86 23.41
C SER A 58 39.02 -32.47 24.00
N TYR A 59 37.98 -31.61 24.13
CA TYR A 59 37.42 -31.14 25.43
C TYR A 59 36.12 -30.31 25.23
N VAL A 60 34.99 -31.01 25.41
CA VAL A 60 33.69 -30.65 26.02
C VAL A 60 33.50 -29.21 26.57
N LYS A 61 32.54 -28.41 26.07
CA LYS A 61 31.15 -28.19 26.62
C LYS A 61 30.40 -26.99 25.99
N HIS A 62 29.10 -27.19 25.74
CA HIS A 62 28.01 -26.25 25.39
C HIS A 62 27.86 -25.76 23.93
N VAL A 63 27.13 -26.57 23.14
CA VAL A 63 26.40 -26.17 21.92
C VAL A 63 24.95 -26.62 22.09
N THR A 64 24.00 -25.68 22.00
CA THR A 64 22.59 -25.99 21.69
C THR A 64 22.30 -25.51 20.27
N ALA A 65 22.27 -26.50 19.39
CA ALA A 65 21.68 -26.60 18.05
C ALA A 65 21.08 -25.34 17.41
N SER A 66 21.83 -24.79 16.46
CA SER A 66 21.28 -24.29 15.20
C SER A 66 21.30 -25.45 14.18
N THR A 67 20.18 -26.12 13.98
CA THR A 67 20.04 -27.08 12.87
C THR A 67 19.26 -26.43 11.73
N SER A 68 19.99 -26.25 10.63
CA SER A 68 19.49 -25.96 9.30
C SER A 68 18.43 -26.99 8.87
N LEU A 69 17.20 -26.53 8.67
CA LEU A 69 16.16 -27.27 7.96
C LEU A 69 16.07 -26.71 6.54
N GLN A 70 16.80 -27.33 5.61
CA GLN A 70 16.71 -27.01 4.18
C GLN A 70 15.77 -27.98 3.42
N GLU A 71 15.00 -28.82 4.11
CA GLU A 71 14.02 -29.72 3.47
C GLU A 71 12.66 -29.76 4.21
N PRO A 72 11.81 -28.74 4.00
CA PRO A 72 10.37 -29.00 3.84
C PRO A 72 9.75 -28.28 2.62
N LEU A 73 10.57 -27.67 1.75
CA LEU A 73 10.12 -26.70 0.74
C LEU A 73 9.37 -27.28 -0.47
N LEU A 74 9.42 -28.59 -0.71
CA LEU A 74 8.71 -29.22 -1.84
C LEU A 74 7.25 -29.60 -1.51
N TRP A 75 6.91 -29.73 -0.22
CA TRP A 75 5.58 -30.18 0.20
C TRP A 75 4.60 -29.03 0.44
N VAL A 76 5.09 -27.84 0.82
CA VAL A 76 4.22 -26.67 1.12
C VAL A 76 3.37 -26.23 -0.08
N PRO A 77 3.88 -26.16 -1.34
CA PRO A 77 3.04 -25.81 -2.49
C PRO A 77 2.01 -26.89 -2.82
N ILE A 78 2.36 -28.17 -2.64
CA ILE A 78 1.48 -29.31 -2.91
C ILE A 78 0.37 -29.40 -1.85
N LEU A 79 0.70 -29.19 -0.59
CA LEU A 79 -0.25 -29.20 0.53
C LEU A 79 -1.14 -27.96 0.52
N ALA A 80 -0.62 -26.77 0.19
CA ALA A 80 -1.44 -25.58 -0.02
C ALA A 80 -2.42 -25.76 -1.19
N ARG A 81 -1.99 -26.44 -2.26
CA ARG A 81 -2.87 -26.87 -3.36
C ARG A 81 -3.93 -27.86 -2.86
N LEU A 82 -3.59 -28.82 -2.01
CA LEU A 82 -4.55 -29.79 -1.46
C LEU A 82 -5.55 -29.16 -0.47
N SER A 83 -5.11 -28.30 0.45
CA SER A 83 -5.98 -27.65 1.45
C SER A 83 -6.89 -26.59 0.85
N SER A 84 -6.44 -25.85 -0.17
CA SER A 84 -7.30 -24.96 -0.95
C SER A 84 -8.27 -25.72 -1.86
N THR A 85 -7.88 -26.88 -2.43
CA THR A 85 -8.79 -27.72 -3.21
C THR A 85 -9.88 -28.37 -2.34
N GLY A 86 -9.63 -28.68 -1.07
CA GLY A 86 -10.65 -29.24 -0.18
C GLY A 86 -11.80 -28.28 0.14
N ALA A 87 -11.53 -26.98 0.24
CA ALA A 87 -12.53 -25.97 0.60
C ALA A 87 -13.21 -25.30 -0.61
N SER A 88 -12.65 -25.44 -1.82
CA SER A 88 -13.13 -24.78 -3.05
C SER A 88 -13.50 -25.72 -4.20
N LEU A 89 -13.43 -27.04 -4.02
CA LEU A 89 -14.01 -27.96 -5.00
C LEU A 89 -15.54 -27.88 -4.92
N GLN A 90 -16.11 -27.04 -5.80
CA GLN A 90 -17.40 -27.29 -6.42
C GLN A 90 -17.40 -28.74 -6.91
N LYS A 91 -17.92 -29.65 -6.08
CA LYS A 91 -18.51 -30.91 -6.52
C LYS A 91 -19.98 -30.61 -6.85
N GLU A 92 -20.19 -29.79 -7.87
CA GLU A 92 -21.45 -29.77 -8.60
C GLU A 92 -21.10 -29.78 -10.08
N ASP A 93 -20.74 -30.97 -10.58
CA ASP A 93 -21.10 -31.35 -11.95
C ASP A 93 -22.64 -31.45 -12.00
N SER A 94 -23.32 -30.30 -11.87
CA SER A 94 -24.71 -30.19 -12.26
C SER A 94 -24.71 -30.21 -13.78
N THR A 95 -25.39 -31.18 -14.36
CA THR A 95 -25.39 -31.52 -15.79
C THR A 95 -26.06 -30.47 -16.68
N SER A 96 -26.22 -29.23 -16.19
CA SER A 96 -26.70 -28.06 -16.95
C SER A 96 -25.60 -27.12 -17.45
N ASP A 97 -24.36 -27.18 -16.93
CA ASP A 97 -23.30 -26.21 -17.26
C ASP A 97 -22.54 -26.50 -18.56
N LEU A 98 -22.85 -27.61 -19.24
CA LEU A 98 -22.19 -28.04 -20.47
C LEU A 98 -22.59 -27.25 -21.73
N LYS A 99 -23.44 -26.21 -21.62
CA LYS A 99 -23.90 -25.47 -22.81
C LYS A 99 -23.16 -24.17 -23.13
N ASN A 100 -22.33 -23.62 -22.24
CA ASN A 100 -21.48 -22.47 -22.58
C ASN A 100 -20.10 -22.62 -21.94
N ASN A 101 -19.13 -23.05 -22.75
CA ASN A 101 -17.73 -23.26 -22.42
C ASN A 101 -16.99 -21.91 -22.18
N GLN A 102 -17.44 -21.08 -21.23
CA GLN A 102 -16.92 -19.71 -20.98
C GLN A 102 -16.48 -19.47 -19.53
N GLY A 103 -15.75 -20.41 -18.91
CA GLY A 103 -15.07 -20.12 -17.67
C GLY A 103 -13.69 -19.46 -17.90
N PHE A 104 -13.23 -18.59 -17.00
CA PHE A 104 -11.95 -17.85 -17.12
C PHE A 104 -10.72 -18.60 -16.55
N LYS A 105 -10.73 -19.93 -16.59
CA LYS A 105 -9.60 -20.74 -16.12
C LYS A 105 -8.45 -20.63 -17.12
N GLY A 106 -7.22 -20.43 -16.64
CA GLY A 106 -6.06 -20.19 -17.49
C GLY A 106 -6.07 -18.81 -18.16
N HIS A 107 -6.67 -17.80 -17.51
CA HIS A 107 -6.73 -16.44 -18.04
C HIS A 107 -5.34 -15.82 -18.29
N ASP A 108 -5.27 -14.87 -19.24
CA ASP A 108 -4.00 -14.26 -19.68
C ASP A 108 -3.42 -13.20 -18.72
N MET A 109 -4.14 -12.83 -17.65
CA MET A 109 -3.66 -11.86 -16.67
C MET A 109 -2.58 -12.47 -15.77
N LEU A 110 -1.44 -11.77 -15.64
CA LEU A 110 -0.54 -11.98 -14.50
C LEU A 110 -1.18 -11.40 -13.25
N ALA A 111 -1.96 -12.22 -12.55
CA ALA A 111 -2.79 -11.77 -11.45
C ALA A 111 -1.96 -11.32 -10.23
N PRO A 112 -2.23 -10.12 -9.67
CA PRO A 112 -1.46 -9.58 -8.55
C PRO A 112 -1.74 -10.37 -7.27
N PHE A 113 -0.69 -10.73 -6.53
CA PHE A 113 -0.80 -11.52 -5.28
C PHE A 113 -1.54 -12.85 -5.46
N THR A 114 -1.44 -13.47 -6.64
CA THR A 114 -2.07 -14.76 -6.96
C THR A 114 -1.00 -15.78 -7.31
N ALA A 115 -1.07 -16.98 -6.74
CA ALA A 115 -0.16 -18.04 -7.12
C ALA A 115 -0.50 -18.53 -8.53
N GLY A 116 0.49 -18.79 -9.38
CA GLY A 116 0.25 -19.13 -10.79
C GLY A 116 -0.69 -20.32 -11.00
N TRP A 117 -0.64 -21.32 -10.11
CA TRP A 117 -1.55 -22.47 -10.16
C TRP A 117 -3.02 -22.10 -9.91
N GLN A 118 -3.31 -21.04 -9.15
CA GLN A 118 -4.70 -20.58 -8.96
C GLN A 118 -5.27 -20.04 -10.26
N SER A 119 -4.48 -19.29 -11.03
CA SER A 119 -4.88 -18.79 -12.35
C SER A 119 -4.95 -19.88 -13.41
N SER A 120 -4.08 -20.90 -13.37
CA SER A 120 -4.08 -21.99 -14.36
C SER A 120 -5.11 -23.08 -14.08
N ASP A 121 -5.36 -23.39 -12.81
CA ASP A 121 -6.09 -24.60 -12.42
C ASP A 121 -7.52 -24.31 -11.98
N LEU A 122 -7.81 -23.09 -11.54
CA LEU A 122 -9.11 -22.68 -11.01
C LEU A 122 -9.76 -21.60 -11.89
N HIS A 123 -11.09 -21.48 -11.77
CA HIS A 123 -11.79 -20.31 -12.29
C HIS A 123 -11.70 -19.17 -11.27
N PRO A 124 -11.35 -17.94 -11.68
CA PRO A 124 -11.42 -16.80 -10.78
C PRO A 124 -12.89 -16.45 -10.48
N LEU A 125 -13.13 -15.87 -9.31
CA LEU A 125 -14.39 -15.17 -9.03
C LEU A 125 -14.41 -13.87 -9.86
N VAL A 126 -15.24 -13.82 -10.89
CA VAL A 126 -15.35 -12.65 -11.77
C VAL A 126 -16.49 -11.76 -11.31
N ILE A 127 -16.15 -10.55 -10.85
CA ILE A 127 -17.09 -9.52 -10.42
C ILE A 127 -17.56 -8.72 -11.64
N ASP A 128 -18.88 -8.60 -11.78
CA ASP A 128 -19.54 -7.92 -12.92
C ASP A 128 -20.01 -6.49 -12.55
N ARG A 129 -20.69 -6.35 -11.41
CA ARG A 129 -21.24 -5.05 -10.97
C ARG A 129 -21.16 -4.85 -9.47
N SER A 130 -21.26 -3.60 -9.04
CA SER A 130 -21.28 -3.20 -7.63
C SER A 130 -22.42 -2.21 -7.35
N GLU A 131 -23.01 -2.29 -6.16
CA GLU A 131 -24.14 -1.47 -5.72
C GLU A 131 -24.10 -1.30 -4.21
N GLY A 132 -23.91 -0.08 -3.72
CA GLY A 132 -23.76 0.18 -2.30
C GLY A 132 -22.60 -0.64 -1.71
N CYS A 133 -22.86 -1.38 -0.64
CA CYS A 133 -21.87 -2.26 0.01
C CYS A 133 -21.74 -3.65 -0.64
N TYR A 134 -22.38 -3.89 -1.79
CA TYR A 134 -22.43 -5.21 -2.40
C TYR A 134 -21.74 -5.24 -3.77
N VAL A 135 -21.24 -6.43 -4.11
CA VAL A 135 -20.78 -6.80 -5.45
C VAL A 135 -21.53 -8.03 -5.95
N TYR A 136 -21.60 -8.19 -7.26
CA TYR A 136 -22.27 -9.31 -7.91
C TYR A 136 -21.30 -9.95 -8.89
N ASP A 137 -21.23 -11.28 -8.89
CA ASP A 137 -20.46 -12.01 -9.89
C ASP A 137 -21.22 -12.13 -11.22
N ILE A 138 -20.53 -12.64 -12.25
CA ILE A 138 -21.11 -12.90 -13.59
C ILE A 138 -22.25 -13.93 -13.59
N ASN A 139 -22.42 -14.69 -12.50
CA ASN A 139 -23.53 -15.64 -12.32
C ASN A 139 -24.70 -15.01 -11.55
N GLY A 140 -24.59 -13.74 -11.18
CA GLY A 140 -25.59 -12.98 -10.44
C GLY A 140 -25.58 -13.22 -8.92
N LYS A 141 -24.62 -13.97 -8.38
CA LYS A 141 -24.50 -14.17 -6.92
C LYS A 141 -24.08 -12.85 -6.27
N LYS A 142 -24.85 -12.46 -5.25
CA LYS A 142 -24.63 -11.25 -4.46
C LYS A 142 -23.66 -11.52 -3.32
N TYR A 143 -22.74 -10.59 -3.09
CA TYR A 143 -21.80 -10.63 -1.98
C TYR A 143 -21.75 -9.30 -1.25
N LEU A 144 -21.78 -9.33 0.08
CA LEU A 144 -21.38 -8.20 0.91
C LEU A 144 -19.86 -8.02 0.82
N ASP A 145 -19.42 -6.90 0.29
CA ASP A 145 -18.01 -6.55 0.20
C ASP A 145 -17.55 -5.92 1.52
N SER A 146 -17.05 -6.76 2.41
CA SER A 146 -16.56 -6.32 3.72
C SER A 146 -15.20 -5.61 3.64
N LEU A 147 -14.57 -5.52 2.46
CA LEU A 147 -13.23 -4.93 2.28
C LEU A 147 -13.26 -3.59 1.54
N ALA A 148 -14.42 -3.20 0.97
CA ALA A 148 -14.53 -2.03 0.09
C ALA A 148 -13.53 -2.13 -1.09
N GLY A 149 -13.62 -3.25 -1.82
CA GLY A 149 -12.74 -3.67 -2.90
C GLY A 149 -11.36 -4.01 -2.37
N LEU A 150 -10.58 -2.97 -2.10
CA LEU A 150 -9.29 -3.07 -1.42
C LEU A 150 -9.08 -1.81 -0.58
N TRP A 151 -9.86 -1.71 0.50
CA TRP A 151 -9.86 -0.60 1.46
C TRP A 151 -10.30 0.75 0.89
N CYS A 152 -10.85 0.79 -0.33
CA CYS A 152 -10.79 1.97 -1.19
C CYS A 152 -12.13 2.47 -1.74
N THR A 153 -13.14 1.61 -1.94
CA THR A 153 -14.51 2.03 -2.36
C THR A 153 -15.31 2.57 -1.19
N ALA A 154 -14.82 3.68 -0.60
CA ALA A 154 -15.40 4.36 0.55
C ALA A 154 -16.91 4.67 0.42
N LEU A 155 -17.39 4.99 -0.78
CA LEU A 155 -18.80 5.31 -1.09
C LEU A 155 -19.54 4.13 -1.71
N GLY A 156 -18.94 2.94 -1.69
CA GLY A 156 -19.50 1.75 -2.31
C GLY A 156 -19.56 1.83 -3.84
N GLY A 157 -20.30 0.88 -4.43
CA GLY A 157 -20.54 0.80 -5.87
C GLY A 157 -21.71 1.67 -6.34
N ASN A 158 -21.63 2.11 -7.59
CA ASN A 158 -22.69 2.84 -8.30
C ASN A 158 -23.09 4.20 -7.67
N GLU A 159 -22.13 5.02 -7.24
CA GLU A 159 -22.36 6.39 -6.78
C GLU A 159 -22.55 7.33 -7.99
N PRO A 160 -23.78 7.80 -8.27
CA PRO A 160 -24.09 8.53 -9.50
C PRO A 160 -23.34 9.86 -9.62
N GLN A 161 -23.06 10.54 -8.50
CA GLN A 161 -22.36 11.82 -8.52
C GLN A 161 -20.92 11.68 -9.04
N LEU A 162 -20.21 10.61 -8.64
CA LEU A 162 -18.85 10.34 -9.11
C LEU A 162 -18.82 9.98 -10.61
N VAL A 163 -19.78 9.19 -11.07
CA VAL A 163 -19.93 8.83 -12.50
C VAL A 163 -20.23 10.07 -13.34
N ALA A 164 -21.10 10.95 -12.85
CA ALA A 164 -21.42 12.21 -13.51
C ALA A 164 -20.19 13.13 -13.59
N ALA A 165 -19.44 13.30 -12.50
CA ALA A 165 -18.21 14.10 -12.48
C ALA A 165 -17.15 13.57 -13.47
N ALA A 166 -16.98 12.26 -13.55
CA ALA A 166 -16.09 11.64 -14.54
C ALA A 166 -16.55 11.93 -15.98
N THR A 167 -17.83 11.71 -16.27
CA THR A 167 -18.41 11.85 -17.61
C THR A 167 -18.39 13.30 -18.09
N GLU A 168 -18.75 14.25 -17.22
CA GLU A 168 -18.68 15.68 -17.52
C GLU A 168 -17.25 16.10 -17.85
N GLN A 169 -16.28 15.70 -17.01
CA GLN A 169 -14.90 16.07 -17.25
C GLN A 169 -14.32 15.40 -18.50
N LEU A 170 -14.71 14.17 -18.82
CA LEU A 170 -14.36 13.51 -20.08
C LEU A 170 -14.90 14.27 -21.29
N ASN A 171 -16.17 14.67 -21.28
CA ASN A 171 -16.78 15.43 -22.37
C ASN A 171 -16.13 16.82 -22.56
N LYS A 172 -15.60 17.40 -21.48
CA LYS A 172 -14.96 18.72 -21.50
C LYS A 172 -13.49 18.67 -21.91
N LEU A 173 -12.70 17.83 -21.26
CA LEU A 173 -11.28 17.63 -21.50
C LEU A 173 -10.87 16.26 -20.96
N PRO A 174 -10.76 15.24 -21.83
CA PRO A 174 -10.37 13.90 -21.42
C PRO A 174 -8.99 13.87 -20.75
N PHE A 175 -8.04 14.63 -21.30
CA PHE A 175 -6.67 14.67 -20.80
C PHE A 175 -5.91 15.92 -21.25
N TYR A 176 -5.07 16.44 -20.35
CA TYR A 176 -3.90 17.26 -20.65
C TYR A 176 -2.89 17.11 -19.51
N HIS A 177 -1.59 17.30 -19.78
CA HIS A 177 -0.52 17.05 -18.82
C HIS A 177 -0.29 18.23 -17.84
N SER A 178 0.36 17.96 -16.70
CA SER A 178 0.72 18.98 -15.68
C SER A 178 2.23 19.33 -15.65
N PHE A 179 2.87 19.40 -16.82
CA PHE A 179 4.33 19.68 -16.94
C PHE A 179 4.58 21.10 -17.45
N TRP A 180 5.75 21.65 -17.12
CA TRP A 180 6.25 22.91 -17.67
C TRP A 180 5.25 24.07 -17.52
N ASN A 181 4.74 24.23 -16.30
CA ASN A 181 3.77 25.27 -15.92
C ASN A 181 2.50 25.31 -16.80
N ARG A 182 2.07 24.14 -17.29
CA ARG A 182 0.75 23.91 -17.89
C ARG A 182 0.02 22.93 -16.99
N THR A 183 -1.27 23.13 -16.77
CA THR A 183 -2.10 22.23 -15.97
C THR A 183 -3.58 22.50 -16.24
N THR A 184 -4.46 21.80 -15.53
CA THR A 184 -5.92 21.91 -15.66
C THR A 184 -6.54 22.48 -14.40
N LYS A 185 -7.72 23.09 -14.53
CA LYS A 185 -8.45 23.65 -13.38
C LYS A 185 -8.76 22.58 -12.30
N PRO A 186 -9.24 21.36 -12.63
CA PRO A 186 -9.45 20.31 -11.63
C PRO A 186 -8.21 19.97 -10.82
N SER A 187 -7.02 19.96 -11.42
CA SER A 187 -5.76 19.69 -10.70
C SER A 187 -5.46 20.80 -9.68
N LEU A 188 -5.66 22.06 -10.05
CA LEU A 188 -5.48 23.22 -9.17
C LEU A 188 -6.50 23.26 -8.04
N ASP A 189 -7.77 23.00 -8.35
CA ASP A 189 -8.87 22.97 -7.38
C ASP A 189 -8.65 21.85 -6.36
N LEU A 190 -8.28 20.65 -6.80
CA LEU A 190 -8.02 19.53 -5.89
C LEU A 190 -6.81 19.81 -5.00
N ALA A 191 -5.75 20.42 -5.54
CA ALA A 191 -4.58 20.77 -4.73
C ALA A 191 -4.97 21.74 -3.60
N LYS A 192 -5.79 22.75 -3.90
CA LYS A 192 -6.30 23.68 -2.90
C LYS A 192 -7.17 22.95 -1.86
N GLU A 193 -8.14 22.16 -2.33
CA GLU A 193 -9.08 21.42 -1.47
C GLU A 193 -8.36 20.48 -0.49
N LEU A 194 -7.33 19.75 -0.94
CA LEU A 194 -6.53 18.86 -0.08
C LEU A 194 -5.73 19.64 0.98
N LEU A 195 -5.14 20.78 0.61
CA LEU A 195 -4.40 21.63 1.54
C LEU A 195 -5.30 22.29 2.58
N GLU A 196 -6.53 22.64 2.22
CA GLU A 196 -7.54 23.17 3.15
C GLU A 196 -8.13 22.09 4.07
N THR A 197 -8.29 20.88 3.55
CA THR A 197 -8.89 19.75 4.30
C THR A 197 -7.91 19.14 5.29
N PHE A 198 -6.60 19.10 5.00
CA PHE A 198 -5.61 18.52 5.89
C PHE A 198 -5.18 19.49 7.00
N THR A 199 -5.62 19.23 8.24
CA THR A 199 -5.45 20.16 9.37
C THR A 199 -4.42 19.73 10.41
N ALA A 200 -3.87 18.51 10.34
CA ALA A 200 -2.98 18.00 11.38
C ALA A 200 -1.69 18.84 11.53
N LYS A 201 -1.14 19.32 10.40
CA LYS A 201 -0.07 20.33 10.28
C LYS A 201 -0.31 21.10 8.98
N LYS A 202 0.01 22.40 8.94
CA LYS A 202 -0.08 23.21 7.72
C LYS A 202 0.77 22.60 6.60
N MET A 203 0.16 22.38 5.45
CA MET A 203 0.82 21.94 4.21
C MET A 203 0.88 23.09 3.20
N ALA A 204 1.81 23.02 2.24
CA ALA A 204 2.05 24.09 1.27
C ALA A 204 1.81 23.67 -0.19
N LYS A 205 2.10 22.42 -0.55
CA LYS A 205 1.98 21.91 -1.93
C LYS A 205 1.40 20.50 -1.94
N ALA A 206 0.66 20.21 -3.00
CA ALA A 206 0.24 18.86 -3.36
C ALA A 206 0.91 18.45 -4.67
N PHE A 207 1.41 17.22 -4.75
CA PHE A 207 1.93 16.59 -5.96
C PHE A 207 1.12 15.34 -6.26
N PHE A 208 0.67 15.16 -7.50
CA PHE A 208 -0.25 14.08 -7.86
C PHE A 208 0.45 12.90 -8.53
N VAL A 209 -0.04 11.70 -8.18
CA VAL A 209 0.37 10.40 -8.71
C VAL A 209 -0.87 9.54 -8.99
N ASN A 210 -0.72 8.28 -9.41
CA ASN A 210 -1.87 7.41 -9.73
C ASN A 210 -2.15 6.38 -8.63
N SER A 211 -1.17 6.10 -7.77
CA SER A 211 -1.23 5.06 -6.74
C SER A 211 -0.53 5.48 -5.44
N GLY A 212 -0.85 4.79 -4.34
CA GLY A 212 -0.11 4.94 -3.08
C GLY A 212 1.37 4.54 -3.19
N SER A 213 1.70 3.58 -4.06
CA SER A 213 3.09 3.17 -4.29
C SER A 213 3.91 4.28 -4.95
N GLU A 214 3.38 4.92 -5.99
CA GLU A 214 4.04 6.09 -6.62
C GLU A 214 4.11 7.29 -5.67
N ALA A 215 3.14 7.44 -4.75
CA ALA A 215 3.19 8.48 -3.73
C ALA A 215 4.42 8.27 -2.84
N ASN A 216 4.61 7.05 -2.33
CA ASN A 216 5.74 6.73 -1.46
C ASN A 216 7.10 6.72 -2.18
N ASP A 217 7.16 6.35 -3.46
CA ASP A 217 8.37 6.56 -4.28
C ASP A 217 8.70 8.04 -4.46
N THR A 218 7.66 8.86 -4.69
CA THR A 218 7.81 10.31 -4.76
C THR A 218 8.34 10.87 -3.44
N GLN A 219 7.86 10.39 -2.29
CA GLN A 219 8.37 10.81 -0.98
C GLN A 219 9.88 10.60 -0.88
N VAL A 220 10.38 9.42 -1.28
CA VAL A 220 11.83 9.12 -1.22
C VAL A 220 12.63 10.10 -2.06
N LYS A 221 12.18 10.38 -3.29
CA LYS A 221 12.84 11.36 -4.17
C LYS A 221 12.81 12.78 -3.58
N LEU A 222 11.67 13.20 -3.01
CA LEU A 222 11.54 14.54 -2.40
C LEU A 222 12.48 14.71 -1.21
N VAL A 223 12.55 13.73 -0.32
CA VAL A 223 13.42 13.74 0.85
C VAL A 223 14.90 13.73 0.46
N TRP A 224 15.29 12.95 -0.55
CA TRP A 224 16.67 12.99 -1.06
C TRP A 224 17.01 14.32 -1.71
N TYR A 225 16.09 14.87 -2.52
CA TYR A 225 16.26 16.17 -3.14
C TYR A 225 16.40 17.28 -2.09
N TYR A 226 15.55 17.26 -1.08
CA TYR A 226 15.60 18.14 0.09
C TYR A 226 16.95 18.07 0.80
N ASN A 227 17.44 16.88 1.15
CA ASN A 227 18.71 16.74 1.85
C ASN A 227 19.92 17.12 0.97
N ASN A 228 19.92 16.80 -0.32
CA ASN A 228 20.95 17.23 -1.24
C ASN A 228 20.99 18.77 -1.38
N ALA A 229 19.82 19.41 -1.48
CA ALA A 229 19.70 20.86 -1.54
C ALA A 229 20.26 21.57 -0.30
N LEU A 230 20.17 20.93 0.87
CA LEU A 230 20.73 21.39 2.13
C LEU A 230 22.22 21.03 2.31
N GLY A 231 22.87 20.44 1.31
CA GLY A 231 24.28 20.04 1.41
C GLY A 231 24.51 18.81 2.30
N ARG A 232 23.50 17.95 2.47
CA ARG A 232 23.55 16.73 3.31
C ARG A 232 23.46 15.46 2.45
N PRO A 233 24.48 15.16 1.62
CA PRO A 233 24.39 14.09 0.62
C PRO A 233 24.37 12.68 1.23
N THR A 234 24.77 12.51 2.50
CA THR A 234 24.76 11.22 3.21
C THR A 234 23.43 10.94 3.92
N LYS A 235 22.60 11.97 4.18
CA LYS A 235 21.31 11.84 4.87
C LYS A 235 20.24 11.30 3.93
N LYS A 236 20.24 9.98 3.73
CA LYS A 236 19.48 9.28 2.68
C LYS A 236 18.69 8.05 3.13
N LYS A 237 19.00 7.48 4.30
CA LYS A 237 18.36 6.25 4.77
C LYS A 237 16.94 6.53 5.26
N PHE A 238 16.07 5.54 5.12
CA PHE A 238 14.68 5.57 5.58
C PHE A 238 14.49 4.52 6.65
N ILE A 239 13.74 4.87 7.69
CA ILE A 239 13.25 3.90 8.68
C ILE A 239 11.76 3.69 8.45
N ALA A 240 11.39 2.49 8.04
CA ALA A 240 10.03 1.98 8.06
C ALA A 240 9.87 1.00 9.24
N ARG A 241 8.74 0.29 9.33
CA ARG A 241 8.46 -0.64 10.43
C ARG A 241 8.27 -2.04 9.88
N SER A 242 8.66 -3.05 10.65
CA SER A 242 8.25 -4.43 10.40
C SER A 242 6.72 -4.51 10.30
N LYS A 243 6.18 -5.35 9.40
CA LYS A 243 4.75 -5.48 9.05
C LYS A 243 4.10 -4.28 8.34
N SER A 244 4.80 -3.16 8.12
CA SER A 244 4.23 -2.03 7.36
C SER A 244 3.94 -2.37 5.90
N TYR A 245 3.00 -1.64 5.28
CA TYR A 245 2.77 -1.70 3.84
C TYR A 245 2.76 -0.29 3.26
N HIS A 246 3.71 -0.04 2.36
CA HIS A 246 3.89 1.25 1.71
C HIS A 246 3.79 1.16 0.18
N GLY A 247 3.64 -0.04 -0.39
CA GLY A 247 3.41 -0.21 -1.83
C GLY A 247 4.13 -1.41 -2.43
N SER A 248 4.17 -1.46 -3.76
CA SER A 248 4.70 -2.60 -4.53
C SER A 248 5.64 -2.21 -5.69
N THR A 249 6.09 -0.95 -5.79
CA THR A 249 7.24 -0.59 -6.64
C THR A 249 8.54 -1.02 -5.95
N LEU A 250 9.70 -0.97 -6.61
CA LEU A 250 10.98 -1.34 -5.99
C LEU A 250 11.24 -0.59 -4.67
N ILE A 251 11.03 0.73 -4.65
CA ILE A 251 11.27 1.56 -3.46
C ILE A 251 10.16 1.34 -2.43
N SER A 252 8.89 1.47 -2.80
CA SER A 252 7.79 1.30 -1.84
C SER A 252 7.63 -0.13 -1.30
N ALA A 253 8.02 -1.16 -2.06
CA ALA A 253 8.13 -2.53 -1.57
C ALA A 253 9.31 -2.68 -0.59
N SER A 254 10.43 -1.99 -0.82
CA SER A 254 11.53 -1.93 0.17
C SER A 254 11.06 -1.29 1.47
N LEU A 255 10.30 -0.20 1.40
CA LEU A 255 9.71 0.45 2.58
C LEU A 255 8.73 -0.48 3.30
N SER A 256 7.99 -1.31 2.58
CA SER A 256 7.07 -2.28 3.19
C SER A 256 7.82 -3.33 4.00
N GLY A 257 7.37 -3.60 5.23
CA GLY A 257 7.97 -4.56 6.16
C GLY A 257 7.37 -5.97 6.06
N LEU A 258 6.93 -6.40 4.88
CA LEU A 258 6.31 -7.71 4.66
C LEU A 258 7.23 -8.61 3.82
N PRO A 259 7.70 -9.76 4.35
CA PRO A 259 8.67 -10.61 3.64
C PRO A 259 8.23 -11.07 2.25
N ALA A 260 6.92 -11.30 2.04
CA ALA A 260 6.37 -11.71 0.75
C ALA A 260 6.58 -10.67 -0.37
N LEU A 261 6.76 -9.39 -0.03
CA LEU A 261 7.08 -8.34 -1.00
C LEU A 261 8.57 -8.29 -1.34
N HIS A 262 9.43 -8.98 -0.57
CA HIS A 262 10.88 -8.95 -0.74
C HIS A 262 11.42 -10.22 -1.37
N GLN A 263 10.79 -11.35 -1.04
CA GLN A 263 11.22 -12.66 -1.47
C GLN A 263 11.28 -12.74 -3.00
N LYS A 264 12.46 -13.09 -3.53
CA LYS A 264 12.74 -13.18 -4.98
C LYS A 264 12.73 -11.85 -5.75
N PHE A 265 12.80 -10.71 -5.06
CA PHE A 265 12.90 -9.38 -5.67
C PHE A 265 14.17 -8.60 -5.29
N ASP A 266 15.10 -9.22 -4.57
CA ASP A 266 16.34 -8.60 -4.06
C ASP A 266 16.09 -7.32 -3.22
N LEU A 267 15.01 -7.36 -2.43
CA LEU A 267 14.61 -6.29 -1.52
C LEU A 267 14.82 -6.70 -0.06
N PRO A 268 14.87 -5.73 0.89
CA PRO A 268 14.77 -4.28 0.69
C PRO A 268 16.04 -3.65 0.08
N ALA A 269 15.88 -2.49 -0.56
CA ALA A 269 17.01 -1.69 -1.01
C ALA A 269 17.90 -1.26 0.19
N PRO A 270 19.24 -1.15 0.04
CA PRO A 270 20.17 -0.93 1.15
C PRO A 270 19.96 0.34 1.99
N PHE A 271 19.23 1.33 1.47
CA PHE A 271 18.94 2.57 2.20
C PHE A 271 17.69 2.47 3.08
N VAL A 272 16.97 1.35 3.05
CA VAL A 272 15.77 1.15 3.85
C VAL A 272 16.08 0.23 5.03
N LEU A 273 15.67 0.67 6.21
CA LEU A 273 15.75 -0.05 7.46
C LEU A 273 14.34 -0.28 8.00
N HIS A 274 14.14 -1.36 8.75
CA HIS A 274 12.89 -1.63 9.46
C HIS A 274 13.13 -1.65 10.96
N THR A 275 12.43 -0.79 11.70
CA THR A 275 12.33 -0.88 13.16
C THR A 275 11.20 -1.84 13.56
N ASP A 276 10.94 -1.94 14.87
CA ASP A 276 9.95 -2.85 15.44
C ASP A 276 8.53 -2.62 14.92
N CYS A 277 7.74 -3.70 14.91
CA CYS A 277 6.31 -3.62 14.67
C CYS A 277 5.58 -3.20 15.97
N PRO A 278 4.73 -2.16 15.95
CA PRO A 278 3.97 -1.71 17.11
C PRO A 278 2.71 -2.56 17.36
N HIS A 279 2.84 -3.89 17.33
CA HIS A 279 1.74 -4.81 17.62
C HIS A 279 1.86 -5.32 19.06
N TYR A 280 1.16 -4.65 19.98
CA TYR A 280 1.25 -4.94 21.41
C TYR A 280 0.94 -6.40 21.75
N TRP A 281 -0.20 -6.92 21.30
CA TRP A 281 -0.61 -8.31 21.56
C TRP A 281 0.47 -9.34 21.22
N ARG A 282 1.21 -9.11 20.12
CA ARG A 282 2.24 -10.04 19.63
C ARG A 282 3.63 -9.83 20.22
N PHE A 283 4.02 -8.59 20.53
CA PHE A 283 5.42 -8.25 20.82
C PHE A 283 5.66 -7.61 22.19
N HIS A 284 4.64 -7.47 23.05
CA HIS A 284 4.83 -7.06 24.43
C HIS A 284 5.58 -8.15 25.22
N LEU A 285 6.35 -7.71 26.23
CA LEU A 285 6.96 -8.61 27.20
C LEU A 285 5.95 -8.95 28.31
N PRO A 286 6.08 -10.10 29.00
CA PRO A 286 5.20 -10.43 30.13
C PRO A 286 5.20 -9.32 31.19
N GLY A 287 4.01 -8.80 31.49
CA GLY A 287 3.80 -7.73 32.47
C GLY A 287 4.07 -6.30 31.95
N GLU A 288 4.46 -6.13 30.69
CA GLU A 288 4.67 -4.82 30.06
C GLU A 288 3.33 -4.20 29.68
N THR A 289 3.08 -2.95 30.10
CA THR A 289 1.92 -2.15 29.67
C THR A 289 2.08 -1.62 28.25
N GLU A 290 1.01 -1.13 27.62
CA GLU A 290 1.09 -0.51 26.28
C GLU A 290 2.02 0.72 26.25
N GLU A 291 2.02 1.51 27.32
CA GLU A 291 2.90 2.67 27.44
C GLU A 291 4.36 2.25 27.60
N GLU A 292 4.67 1.25 28.41
CA GLU A 292 6.03 0.71 28.56
C GLU A 292 6.52 0.09 27.24
N PHE A 293 5.65 -0.67 26.57
CA PHE A 293 5.91 -1.20 25.23
C PHE A 293 6.27 -0.08 24.26
N SER A 294 5.46 0.97 24.21
CA SER A 294 5.74 2.16 23.38
C SER A 294 7.05 2.85 23.73
N THR A 295 7.41 2.91 25.02
CA THR A 295 8.71 3.43 25.47
C THR A 295 9.85 2.58 24.94
N ARG A 296 9.74 1.25 25.05
CA ARG A 296 10.75 0.33 24.52
C ARG A 296 10.91 0.46 23.01
N LEU A 297 9.81 0.58 22.26
CA LEU A 297 9.89 0.78 20.81
C LEU A 297 10.57 2.11 20.43
N ALA A 298 10.32 3.18 21.18
CA ALA A 298 11.01 4.46 20.97
C ALA A 298 12.51 4.38 21.28
N ILE A 299 12.89 3.67 22.35
CA ILE A 299 14.31 3.40 22.68
C ILE A 299 14.97 2.57 21.57
N ASN A 300 14.30 1.53 21.07
CA ASN A 300 14.81 0.70 19.98
C ASN A 300 15.00 1.50 18.68
N LEU A 301 14.05 2.39 18.35
CA LEU A 301 14.18 3.31 17.22
C LEU A 301 15.39 4.24 17.41
N GLU A 302 15.55 4.84 18.59
CA GLU A 302 16.68 5.72 18.89
C GLU A 302 18.02 4.97 18.79
N ASN A 303 18.10 3.75 19.33
CA ASN A 303 19.28 2.90 19.22
C ASN A 303 19.63 2.57 17.77
N LEU A 304 18.62 2.31 16.92
CA LEU A 304 18.83 2.10 15.49
C LEU A 304 19.38 3.36 14.80
N ILE A 305 18.80 4.53 15.11
CA ILE A 305 19.27 5.83 14.58
C ILE A 305 20.72 6.09 14.98
N LEU A 306 21.09 5.85 16.24
CA LEU A 306 22.45 6.04 16.74
C LEU A 306 23.44 5.06 16.11
N LYS A 307 23.05 3.79 15.95
CA LYS A 307 23.87 2.75 15.30
C LYS A 307 24.19 3.11 13.85
N GLU A 308 23.23 3.66 13.11
CA GLU A 308 23.36 3.94 11.68
C GLU A 308 24.00 5.30 11.38
N GLY A 309 24.13 6.16 12.40
CA GLY A 309 24.53 7.55 12.26
C GLY A 309 23.32 8.45 11.98
N PRO A 310 22.90 9.33 12.90
CA PRO A 310 21.74 10.21 12.72
C PRO A 310 21.82 11.13 11.48
N GLU A 311 23.04 11.49 11.09
CA GLU A 311 23.36 12.26 9.88
C GLU A 311 23.10 11.48 8.59
N THR A 312 22.89 10.16 8.66
CA THR A 312 22.59 9.31 7.50
C THR A 312 21.09 9.02 7.33
N ILE A 313 20.28 9.18 8.38
CA ILE A 313 18.85 8.89 8.37
C ILE A 313 18.05 10.13 7.96
N ALA A 314 17.30 10.04 6.87
CA ALA A 314 16.59 11.15 6.26
C ALA A 314 15.13 11.26 6.69
N ALA A 315 14.43 10.13 6.80
CA ALA A 315 13.01 10.12 7.13
C ALA A 315 12.57 8.84 7.84
N PHE A 316 11.50 8.96 8.61
CA PHE A 316 10.72 7.87 9.17
C PHE A 316 9.34 7.87 8.50
N ILE A 317 8.89 6.70 8.03
CA ILE A 317 7.57 6.55 7.39
C ILE A 317 6.66 5.63 8.20
N ALA A 318 5.42 6.08 8.41
CA ALA A 318 4.44 5.30 9.14
C ALA A 318 2.99 5.53 8.68
N GLU A 319 2.26 4.42 8.51
CA GLU A 319 0.80 4.40 8.54
C GLU A 319 0.32 4.68 9.98
N PRO A 320 -0.71 5.54 10.18
CA PRO A 320 -1.32 5.73 11.51
C PRO A 320 -1.89 4.43 12.10
N VAL A 321 -2.53 3.60 11.27
CA VAL A 321 -2.91 2.22 11.58
C VAL A 321 -2.39 1.35 10.45
N MET A 322 -1.59 0.31 10.74
CA MET A 322 -1.10 -0.56 9.67
C MET A 322 -2.27 -1.34 9.08
N GLY A 323 -2.52 -1.21 7.78
CA GLY A 323 -3.63 -1.90 7.12
C GLY A 323 -3.26 -3.31 6.71
N ALA A 324 -2.54 -3.44 5.59
CA ALA A 324 -2.19 -4.74 5.01
C ALA A 324 -1.24 -5.59 5.88
N GLY A 325 -0.60 -4.99 6.88
CA GLY A 325 0.18 -5.69 7.90
C GLY A 325 -0.65 -6.57 8.85
N GLY A 326 -1.98 -6.45 8.79
CA GLY A 326 -2.92 -7.20 9.61
C GLY A 326 -3.76 -6.33 10.53
N VAL A 327 -4.13 -5.10 10.12
CA VAL A 327 -4.93 -4.14 10.90
C VAL A 327 -4.37 -3.95 12.31
N ILE A 328 -3.28 -3.21 12.44
CA ILE A 328 -2.55 -3.04 13.71
C ILE A 328 -2.67 -1.59 14.15
N PRO A 329 -3.60 -1.27 15.08
CA PRO A 329 -3.59 0.01 15.78
C PRO A 329 -2.30 0.18 16.58
N PRO A 330 -1.75 1.40 16.67
CA PRO A 330 -0.59 1.67 17.50
C PRO A 330 -0.97 1.56 18.99
N PRO A 331 -0.04 1.13 19.86
CA PRO A 331 -0.25 1.13 21.30
C PRO A 331 -0.34 2.55 21.86
N ALA A 332 -0.89 2.69 23.06
CA ALA A 332 -1.02 3.95 23.76
C ALA A 332 0.32 4.72 23.81
N THR A 333 0.29 6.03 23.54
CA THR A 333 1.46 6.95 23.53
C THR A 333 2.53 6.70 22.46
N TYR A 334 2.38 5.71 21.57
CA TYR A 334 3.38 5.36 20.56
C TYR A 334 3.81 6.55 19.72
N PHE A 335 2.88 7.22 19.03
CA PHE A 335 3.23 8.30 18.10
C PHE A 335 3.79 9.53 18.80
N ASP A 336 3.39 9.84 20.04
CA ASP A 336 4.00 10.93 20.80
C ASP A 336 5.50 10.65 21.06
N LYS A 337 5.82 9.42 21.45
CA LYS A 337 7.20 8.98 21.72
C LYS A 337 8.04 8.90 20.44
N ILE A 338 7.50 8.33 19.36
CA ILE A 338 8.21 8.24 18.08
C ILE A 338 8.49 9.62 17.50
N GLN A 339 7.51 10.54 17.52
CA GLN A 339 7.68 11.91 17.04
C GLN A 339 8.78 12.65 17.81
N ALA A 340 8.86 12.47 19.13
CA ALA A 340 9.92 13.05 19.95
C ALA A 340 11.32 12.56 19.52
N VAL A 341 11.46 11.26 19.26
CA VAL A 341 12.72 10.65 18.80
C VAL A 341 13.13 11.18 17.43
N VAL A 342 12.24 11.13 16.43
CA VAL A 342 12.63 11.56 15.06
C VAL A 342 12.94 13.05 15.01
N LYS A 343 12.20 13.87 15.77
CA LYS A 343 12.44 15.31 15.87
C LYS A 343 13.80 15.63 16.50
N LYS A 344 14.23 14.87 17.51
CA LYS A 344 15.54 15.04 18.17
C LYS A 344 16.72 14.95 17.19
N TYR A 345 16.59 14.16 16.12
CA TYR A 345 17.66 13.87 15.16
C TYR A 345 17.44 14.52 13.77
N ASP A 346 16.52 15.49 13.68
CA ASP A 346 16.17 16.16 12.42
C ASP A 346 15.84 15.14 11.30
N ILE A 347 14.98 14.18 11.63
CA ILE A 347 14.47 13.15 10.71
C ILE A 347 13.05 13.55 10.33
N LEU A 348 12.77 13.63 9.03
CA LEU A 348 11.43 13.98 8.53
C LEU A 348 10.42 12.88 8.88
N PHE A 349 9.21 13.28 9.27
CA PHE A 349 8.11 12.33 9.50
C PHE A 349 7.20 12.27 8.26
N ILE A 350 7.02 11.07 7.71
CA ILE A 350 6.10 10.80 6.60
C ILE A 350 4.90 10.02 7.13
N ALA A 351 3.71 10.61 7.06
CA ALA A 351 2.46 9.91 7.36
C ALA A 351 1.90 9.24 6.10
N ASP A 352 1.82 7.91 6.11
CA ASP A 352 1.15 7.16 5.06
C ASP A 352 -0.34 7.02 5.37
N GLU A 353 -1.13 7.95 4.84
CA GLU A 353 -2.56 8.08 5.05
C GLU A 353 -3.38 7.36 3.98
N VAL A 354 -2.75 6.54 3.14
CA VAL A 354 -3.38 5.88 1.99
C VAL A 354 -4.63 5.07 2.38
N ILE A 355 -4.67 4.46 3.57
CA ILE A 355 -5.87 3.75 4.10
C ILE A 355 -6.65 4.59 5.11
N CYS A 356 -5.95 5.34 5.95
CA CYS A 356 -6.51 5.94 7.15
C CYS A 356 -7.29 7.23 6.89
N ALA A 357 -7.01 7.91 5.76
CA ALA A 357 -7.64 9.17 5.41
C ALA A 357 -9.13 9.06 5.06
N PHE A 358 -9.74 10.24 4.99
CA PHE A 358 -11.08 10.54 4.53
C PHE A 358 -12.20 9.86 5.32
N GLY A 359 -11.98 9.59 6.60
CA GLY A 359 -13.04 9.13 7.51
C GLY A 359 -12.88 7.71 8.05
N ARG A 360 -11.99 6.88 7.49
CA ARG A 360 -11.89 5.43 7.81
C ARG A 360 -11.87 5.11 9.30
N LEU A 361 -11.14 5.91 10.09
CA LEU A 361 -10.92 5.68 11.52
C LEU A 361 -11.91 6.42 12.43
N GLY A 362 -12.95 7.04 11.86
CA GLY A 362 -13.84 7.97 12.55
C GLY A 362 -13.25 9.38 12.71
N THR A 363 -12.18 9.70 11.99
CA THR A 363 -11.56 11.04 11.88
C THR A 363 -11.25 11.31 10.42
N MET A 364 -11.09 12.58 10.04
CA MET A 364 -10.78 12.91 8.64
C MET A 364 -9.43 12.32 8.23
N PHE A 365 -8.41 12.38 9.07
CA PHE A 365 -7.13 11.68 8.87
C PHE A 365 -6.76 10.84 10.09
N GLY A 366 -5.94 9.80 9.90
CA GLY A 366 -5.37 9.08 11.04
C GLY A 366 -4.42 9.96 11.87
N CYS A 367 -3.79 10.95 11.26
CA CYS A 367 -3.00 11.98 11.91
C CYS A 367 -3.82 12.76 12.95
N ASP A 368 -5.11 13.02 12.69
CA ASP A 368 -5.98 13.68 13.66
C ASP A 368 -6.24 12.78 14.87
N LYS A 369 -6.44 11.48 14.63
CA LYS A 369 -6.72 10.49 15.69
C LYS A 369 -5.55 10.27 16.63
N TYR A 370 -4.33 10.24 16.08
CA TYR A 370 -3.11 9.90 16.82
C TYR A 370 -2.16 11.10 17.00
N ASN A 371 -2.66 12.32 16.79
CA ASN A 371 -1.90 13.57 16.94
C ASN A 371 -0.53 13.55 16.21
N ILE A 372 -0.51 13.04 14.98
CA ILE A 372 0.71 12.97 14.17
C ILE A 372 0.89 14.32 13.46
N LYS A 373 2.10 14.88 13.51
CA LYS A 373 2.50 16.15 12.90
C LYS A 373 3.52 15.91 11.78
N PRO A 374 3.09 15.41 10.61
CA PRO A 374 3.99 14.97 9.55
C PRO A 374 4.59 16.15 8.78
N ASP A 375 5.77 15.95 8.20
CA ASP A 375 6.36 16.85 7.20
C ASP A 375 5.87 16.55 5.78
N LEU A 376 5.51 15.28 5.55
CA LEU A 376 5.04 14.76 4.27
C LEU A 376 3.89 13.79 4.48
N VAL A 377 2.91 13.78 3.58
CA VAL A 377 1.74 12.88 3.68
C VAL A 377 1.48 12.18 2.36
N SER A 378 1.22 10.88 2.38
CA SER A 378 0.81 10.10 1.21
C SER A 378 -0.68 9.79 1.25
N LEU A 379 -1.39 10.04 0.15
CA LEU A 379 -2.85 9.86 0.01
C LEU A 379 -3.15 9.05 -1.26
N ALA A 380 -4.18 8.20 -1.23
CA ALA A 380 -4.75 7.51 -2.40
C ALA A 380 -6.11 6.89 -2.03
N LYS A 381 -6.50 5.76 -2.65
CA LYS A 381 -7.67 4.94 -2.29
C LYS A 381 -8.97 5.76 -2.15
N ALA A 382 -9.39 6.03 -0.91
CA ALA A 382 -10.60 6.78 -0.60
C ALA A 382 -10.58 8.22 -1.15
N LEU A 383 -9.42 8.75 -1.59
CA LEU A 383 -9.31 10.04 -2.27
C LEU A 383 -10.31 10.19 -3.44
N SER A 384 -10.51 9.13 -4.24
CA SER A 384 -11.49 9.08 -5.34
C SER A 384 -12.56 8.01 -5.11
N SER A 385 -12.60 7.42 -3.92
CA SER A 385 -13.37 6.21 -3.66
C SER A 385 -13.04 5.05 -4.61
N ALA A 386 -11.81 5.02 -5.15
CA ALA A 386 -11.36 4.10 -6.21
C ALA A 386 -12.13 4.15 -7.54
N TYR A 387 -12.99 5.15 -7.78
CA TYR A 387 -13.69 5.30 -9.07
C TYR A 387 -12.72 5.63 -10.20
N LEU A 388 -11.61 6.31 -9.89
CA LEU A 388 -10.49 6.51 -10.79
C LEU A 388 -9.14 6.44 -10.05
N PRO A 389 -8.06 5.93 -10.69
CA PRO A 389 -6.73 5.94 -10.10
C PRO A 389 -6.25 7.37 -9.82
N ILE A 390 -5.90 7.63 -8.56
CA ILE A 390 -5.27 8.86 -8.11
C ILE A 390 -4.61 8.66 -6.74
N GLY A 391 -3.48 9.33 -6.55
CA GLY A 391 -2.87 9.57 -5.26
C GLY A 391 -2.27 10.98 -5.20
N ALA A 392 -1.89 11.40 -4.00
CA ALA A 392 -1.27 12.68 -3.77
C ALA A 392 -0.19 12.60 -2.69
N VAL A 393 0.80 13.49 -2.80
CA VAL A 393 1.78 13.78 -1.76
C VAL A 393 1.55 15.21 -1.29
N LEU A 394 1.29 15.40 0.00
CA LEU A 394 1.26 16.73 0.62
C LEU A 394 2.63 17.04 1.19
N VAL A 395 3.08 18.28 1.00
CA VAL A 395 4.42 18.74 1.36
C VAL A 395 4.33 19.94 2.29
N SER A 396 5.03 19.90 3.43
CA SER A 396 5.07 21.01 4.37
C SER A 396 5.74 22.26 3.78
N PRO A 397 5.48 23.46 4.34
CA PRO A 397 6.16 24.68 3.93
C PRO A 397 7.68 24.56 3.91
N GLU A 398 8.26 23.99 4.96
CA GLU A 398 9.72 23.90 5.13
C GLU A 398 10.38 23.08 4.01
N VAL A 399 9.77 21.94 3.67
CA VAL A 399 10.27 21.08 2.57
C VAL A 399 9.99 21.73 1.21
N SER A 400 8.83 22.35 1.04
CA SER A 400 8.44 23.05 -0.19
C SER A 400 9.38 24.21 -0.52
N ASP A 401 9.77 25.01 0.47
CA ASP A 401 10.64 26.17 0.26
C ASP A 401 12.04 25.77 -0.21
N VAL A 402 12.59 24.69 0.35
CA VAL A 402 13.87 24.11 -0.10
C VAL A 402 13.76 23.57 -1.52
N ILE A 403 12.67 22.86 -1.85
CA ILE A 403 12.45 22.37 -3.22
C ILE A 403 12.36 23.54 -4.20
N HIS A 404 11.61 24.58 -3.85
CA HIS A 404 11.44 25.76 -4.68
C HIS A 404 12.77 26.48 -4.93
N SER A 405 13.56 26.72 -3.87
CA SER A 405 14.88 27.35 -3.97
C SER A 405 15.84 26.54 -4.85
N GLN A 406 15.93 25.23 -4.62
CA GLN A 406 16.85 24.38 -5.37
C GLN A 406 16.44 24.20 -6.83
N SER A 407 15.15 24.02 -7.11
CA SER A 407 14.67 23.88 -8.48
C SER A 407 14.83 25.17 -9.28
N SER A 408 14.70 26.33 -8.63
CA SER A 408 14.99 27.63 -9.24
C SER A 408 16.47 27.75 -9.64
N LYS A 409 17.40 27.26 -8.80
CA LYS A 409 18.83 27.22 -9.13
C LYS A 409 19.16 26.27 -10.28
N LEU A 410 18.48 25.12 -10.35
CA LEU A 410 18.69 24.11 -11.39
C LEU A 410 17.92 24.39 -12.69
N GLY A 411 16.95 25.30 -12.66
CA GLY A 411 16.06 25.63 -13.78
C GLY A 411 14.87 24.68 -13.96
N ASN A 412 14.80 23.56 -13.24
CA ASN A 412 13.66 22.64 -13.26
C ASN A 412 13.57 21.77 -12.00
N PHE A 413 12.35 21.34 -11.66
CA PHE A 413 12.09 20.20 -10.79
C PHE A 413 11.78 18.96 -11.65
N SER A 414 12.80 18.12 -11.89
CA SER A 414 12.72 16.99 -12.82
C SER A 414 12.08 15.74 -12.20
N HIS A 415 10.81 15.83 -11.82
CA HIS A 415 9.99 14.70 -11.37
C HIS A 415 8.51 14.91 -11.74
N GLY A 416 7.86 13.87 -12.24
CA GLY A 416 6.51 13.94 -12.78
C GLY A 416 6.15 12.63 -13.49
N PHE A 417 4.86 12.30 -13.51
CA PHE A 417 4.33 11.18 -14.28
C PHE A 417 3.41 11.74 -15.37
N THR A 418 3.30 11.07 -16.52
CA THR A 418 2.45 11.52 -17.64
C THR A 418 1.03 11.90 -17.19
N TYR A 419 0.46 11.11 -16.27
CA TYR A 419 -0.89 11.28 -15.74
C TYR A 419 -0.95 12.04 -14.41
N SER A 420 0.15 12.65 -13.95
CA SER A 420 0.15 13.49 -12.75
C SER A 420 -0.89 14.61 -12.88
N GLY A 421 -1.90 14.57 -11.99
CA GLY A 421 -2.99 15.54 -11.97
C GLY A 421 -4.00 15.34 -13.11
N HIS A 422 -4.24 14.10 -13.56
CA HIS A 422 -5.20 13.78 -14.61
C HIS A 422 -6.57 14.44 -14.33
N PRO A 423 -7.12 15.26 -15.26
CA PRO A 423 -8.27 16.11 -14.98
C PRO A 423 -9.51 15.32 -14.52
N VAL A 424 -9.78 14.18 -15.16
CA VAL A 424 -10.93 13.31 -14.80
C VAL A 424 -10.78 12.73 -13.40
N SER A 425 -9.62 12.14 -13.06
CA SER A 425 -9.37 11.63 -11.71
C SER A 425 -9.44 12.73 -10.65
N CYS A 426 -8.95 13.94 -10.97
CA CYS A 426 -9.06 15.09 -10.07
C CYS A 426 -10.51 15.53 -9.86
N ALA A 427 -11.32 15.58 -10.91
CA ALA A 427 -12.74 15.93 -10.81
C ALA A 427 -13.52 14.93 -9.96
N VAL A 428 -13.28 13.62 -10.16
CA VAL A 428 -13.89 12.56 -9.33
C VAL A 428 -13.44 12.65 -7.88
N ALA A 429 -12.16 12.93 -7.61
CA ALA A 429 -11.68 13.11 -6.25
C ALA A 429 -12.30 14.33 -5.56
N ILE A 430 -12.42 15.46 -6.25
CA ILE A 430 -13.13 16.64 -5.74
C ILE A 430 -14.56 16.28 -5.37
N GLU A 431 -15.27 15.55 -6.24
CA GLU A 431 -16.65 15.14 -5.99
C GLU A 431 -16.76 14.18 -4.80
N ALA A 432 -15.83 13.23 -4.66
CA ALA A 432 -15.78 12.37 -3.48
C ALA A 432 -15.60 13.17 -2.18
N LEU A 433 -14.70 14.15 -2.17
CA LEU A 433 -14.49 15.03 -1.01
C LEU A 433 -15.72 15.87 -0.67
N LYS A 434 -16.46 16.37 -1.69
CA LYS A 434 -17.75 17.04 -1.48
C LYS A 434 -18.77 16.11 -0.84
N ILE A 435 -18.94 14.90 -1.38
CA ILE A 435 -19.87 13.91 -0.83
C ILE A 435 -19.52 13.59 0.64
N TYR A 436 -18.24 13.45 0.97
CA TYR A 436 -17.80 13.23 2.35
C TYR A 436 -18.23 14.37 3.28
N LYS A 437 -18.18 15.62 2.82
CA LYS A 437 -18.65 16.79 3.57
C LYS A 437 -20.17 16.84 3.66
N GLU A 438 -20.87 16.70 2.54
CA GLU A 438 -22.33 16.78 2.44
C GLU A 438 -23.05 15.71 3.27
N ARG A 439 -22.55 14.47 3.23
CA ARG A 439 -23.11 13.34 3.98
C ARG A 439 -22.53 13.23 5.39
N ASN A 440 -21.65 14.14 5.79
CA ASN A 440 -20.96 14.13 7.08
C ASN A 440 -20.36 12.75 7.40
N ILE A 441 -19.59 12.20 6.44
CA ILE A 441 -19.14 10.81 6.46
C ILE A 441 -18.31 10.46 7.69
N VAL A 442 -17.52 11.40 8.21
CA VAL A 442 -16.76 11.19 9.46
C VAL A 442 -17.71 10.89 10.63
N GLU A 443 -18.81 11.62 10.75
CA GLU A 443 -19.79 11.41 11.81
C GLU A 443 -20.58 10.12 11.58
N GLN A 444 -20.94 9.81 10.34
CA GLN A 444 -21.55 8.52 10.00
C GLN A 444 -20.64 7.36 10.44
N VAL A 445 -19.36 7.39 10.07
CA VAL A 445 -18.38 6.37 10.48
C VAL A 445 -18.29 6.28 12.00
N LYS A 446 -18.19 7.40 12.71
CA LYS A 446 -18.17 7.41 14.19
C LYS A 446 -19.40 6.74 14.78
N SER A 447 -20.60 7.06 14.28
CA SER A 447 -21.86 6.54 14.81
C SER A 447 -22.00 5.03 14.63
N ILE A 448 -21.50 4.50 13.51
CA ILE A 448 -21.67 3.10 13.15
C ILE A 448 -20.54 2.19 13.67
N SER A 449 -19.36 2.77 13.92
CA SER A 449 -18.16 2.03 14.32
C SER A 449 -18.35 1.16 15.58
N PRO A 450 -19.02 1.60 16.66
CA PRO A 450 -19.25 0.74 17.83
C PRO A 450 -19.98 -0.55 17.48
N LYS A 451 -21.02 -0.47 16.63
CA LYS A 451 -21.77 -1.67 16.22
C LYS A 451 -20.89 -2.66 15.45
N PHE A 452 -20.04 -2.16 14.55
CA PHE A 452 -19.10 -2.97 13.80
C PHE A 452 -18.02 -3.59 14.70
N GLN A 453 -17.37 -2.77 15.54
CA GLN A 453 -16.26 -3.18 16.38
C GLN A 453 -16.73 -4.12 17.50
N ASP A 454 -17.71 -3.70 18.29
CA ASP A 454 -18.17 -4.46 19.47
C ASP A 454 -18.92 -5.71 19.04
N GLY A 455 -19.71 -5.63 17.96
CA GLY A 455 -20.44 -6.76 17.41
C GLY A 455 -19.55 -7.89 16.88
N LEU A 456 -18.35 -7.59 16.37
CA LEU A 456 -17.37 -8.62 16.00
C LEU A 456 -16.54 -9.08 17.21
N LYS A 457 -16.24 -8.18 18.15
CA LYS A 457 -15.53 -8.52 19.39
C LYS A 457 -16.32 -9.44 20.31
N THR A 458 -17.63 -9.61 20.15
CA THR A 458 -18.40 -10.64 20.88
C THR A 458 -17.89 -12.07 20.62
N PHE A 459 -17.18 -12.29 19.51
CA PHE A 459 -16.60 -13.59 19.19
C PHE A 459 -15.21 -13.83 19.82
N SER A 460 -14.68 -12.87 20.59
CA SER A 460 -13.32 -12.97 21.18
C SER A 460 -13.13 -14.15 22.13
N ASP A 461 -14.21 -14.74 22.64
CA ASP A 461 -14.16 -15.92 23.51
C ASP A 461 -13.97 -17.24 22.76
N SER A 462 -14.07 -17.23 21.42
CA SER A 462 -13.78 -18.39 20.58
C SER A 462 -12.39 -18.98 20.89
N PRO A 463 -12.26 -20.31 21.01
CA PRO A 463 -10.99 -20.96 21.34
C PRO A 463 -9.94 -20.85 20.22
N ILE A 464 -10.35 -20.49 19.00
CA ILE A 464 -9.45 -20.37 17.84
C ILE A 464 -9.10 -18.92 17.51
N ILE A 465 -9.65 -17.94 18.24
CA ILE A 465 -9.38 -16.52 18.06
C ILE A 465 -8.34 -16.07 19.09
N GLY A 466 -7.21 -15.56 18.60
CA GLY A 466 -6.18 -14.95 19.42
C GLY A 466 -6.50 -13.50 19.73
N GLU A 467 -6.83 -12.72 18.70
CA GLU A 467 -7.12 -11.29 18.83
C GLU A 467 -8.13 -10.84 17.77
N ILE A 468 -9.05 -9.98 18.22
CA ILE A 468 -9.87 -9.14 17.35
C ILE A 468 -9.50 -7.68 17.64
N ARG A 469 -8.94 -7.00 16.65
CA ARG A 469 -8.38 -5.64 16.81
C ARG A 469 -8.84 -4.72 15.69
N GLY A 470 -8.98 -3.44 15.99
CA GLY A 470 -9.46 -2.48 15.02
C GLY A 470 -9.87 -1.15 15.62
N THR A 471 -10.22 -0.21 14.75
CA THR A 471 -10.80 1.08 15.12
C THR A 471 -11.56 1.65 13.93
N GLY A 472 -12.60 2.44 14.16
CA GLY A 472 -13.43 2.94 13.06
C GLY A 472 -14.07 1.79 12.26
N LEU A 473 -14.05 1.89 10.94
CA LEU A 473 -14.44 0.83 10.02
C LEU A 473 -13.23 0.08 9.44
N ILE A 474 -12.30 -0.35 10.30
CA ILE A 474 -11.26 -1.32 9.93
C ILE A 474 -11.05 -2.29 11.10
N LEU A 475 -10.98 -3.59 10.80
CA LEU A 475 -10.84 -4.65 11.80
C LEU A 475 -10.06 -5.83 11.24
N GLY A 476 -9.21 -6.42 12.08
CA GLY A 476 -8.52 -7.68 11.86
C GLY A 476 -8.89 -8.71 12.92
N THR A 477 -9.09 -9.95 12.50
CA THR A 477 -9.16 -11.14 13.36
C THR A 477 -7.95 -12.01 13.08
N GLU A 478 -7.25 -12.43 14.11
CA GLU A 478 -6.13 -13.36 13.98
C GLU A 478 -6.44 -14.69 14.67
N PHE A 479 -6.44 -15.77 13.88
CA PHE A 479 -6.64 -17.12 14.38
C PHE A 479 -5.32 -17.72 14.87
N VAL A 480 -5.35 -18.33 16.04
CA VAL A 480 -4.21 -19.04 16.66
C VAL A 480 -4.74 -20.20 17.49
N ASP A 481 -3.87 -21.16 17.77
CA ASP A 481 -4.18 -22.19 18.74
C ASP A 481 -4.09 -21.61 20.17
N ASN A 482 -4.97 -22.07 21.07
CA ASN A 482 -4.98 -21.72 22.49
C ASN A 482 -4.97 -20.22 22.83
N LYS A 483 -5.50 -19.36 21.94
CA LYS A 483 -5.58 -17.90 22.10
C LYS A 483 -4.23 -17.19 22.32
N SER A 484 -3.11 -17.87 22.04
CA SER A 484 -1.76 -17.40 22.33
C SER A 484 -1.10 -16.82 21.07
N PRO A 485 -0.47 -15.64 21.13
CA PRO A 485 0.24 -15.06 19.98
C PRO A 485 1.43 -15.92 19.50
N ASN A 486 1.88 -16.85 20.35
CA ASN A 486 3.05 -17.71 20.12
C ASN A 486 2.69 -19.09 19.57
N ASP A 487 1.40 -19.42 19.48
CA ASP A 487 0.92 -20.74 19.07
C ASP A 487 0.10 -20.64 17.77
N PRO A 488 0.72 -20.26 16.62
CA PRO A 488 0.00 -20.22 15.35
C PRO A 488 -0.48 -21.61 14.94
N PHE A 489 -1.57 -21.69 14.20
CA PHE A 489 -1.97 -22.96 13.58
C PHE A 489 -0.93 -23.41 12.53
N PRO A 490 -0.79 -24.72 12.28
CA PRO A 490 0.02 -25.22 11.18
C PRO A 490 -0.46 -24.63 9.84
N PRO A 491 0.41 -24.02 9.01
CA PRO A 491 0.00 -23.35 7.77
C PRO A 491 -0.77 -24.25 6.80
N GLU A 492 -0.46 -25.56 6.78
CA GLU A 492 -1.12 -26.55 5.95
C GLU A 492 -2.60 -26.78 6.32
N TRP A 493 -3.04 -26.38 7.52
CA TRP A 493 -4.44 -26.45 7.92
C TRP A 493 -5.31 -25.43 7.19
N GLY A 494 -4.72 -24.31 6.73
CA GLY A 494 -5.41 -23.30 5.94
C GLY A 494 -6.62 -22.70 6.65
N ILE A 495 -6.53 -22.42 7.96
CA ILE A 495 -7.67 -22.00 8.80
C ILE A 495 -8.29 -20.70 8.29
N GLY A 496 -7.49 -19.66 8.04
CA GLY A 496 -7.99 -18.41 7.49
C GLY A 496 -8.62 -18.56 6.09
N ALA A 497 -8.05 -19.43 5.24
CA ALA A 497 -8.59 -19.72 3.92
C ALA A 497 -9.94 -20.44 4.00
N TYR A 498 -10.07 -21.39 4.92
CA TYR A 498 -11.33 -22.08 5.19
C TYR A 498 -12.40 -21.10 5.71
N PHE A 499 -12.06 -20.24 6.66
CA PHE A 499 -12.96 -19.19 7.15
C PHE A 499 -13.44 -18.29 6.00
N GLY A 500 -12.53 -17.81 5.16
CA GLY A 500 -12.87 -16.99 4.00
C GLY A 500 -13.82 -17.69 3.03
N ALA A 501 -13.59 -18.98 2.74
CA ALA A 501 -14.48 -19.79 1.91
C ALA A 501 -15.88 -19.93 2.53
N GLN A 502 -15.99 -20.06 3.86
CA GLN A 502 -17.30 -20.08 4.52
C GLN A 502 -18.00 -18.72 4.46
N CYS A 503 -17.28 -17.60 4.60
CA CYS A 503 -17.85 -16.28 4.36
C CYS A 503 -18.39 -16.16 2.94
N GLU A 504 -17.60 -16.55 1.93
CA GLU A 504 -17.98 -16.47 0.52
C GLU A 504 -19.21 -17.34 0.21
N LYS A 505 -19.26 -18.56 0.77
CA LYS A 505 -20.42 -19.45 0.69
C LYS A 505 -21.69 -18.78 1.21
N HIS A 506 -21.57 -18.01 2.27
CA HIS A 506 -22.67 -17.26 2.88
C HIS A 506 -22.89 -15.87 2.29
N GLY A 507 -22.18 -15.50 1.22
CA GLY A 507 -22.40 -14.23 0.51
C GLY A 507 -21.63 -13.05 1.08
N MET A 508 -20.45 -13.25 1.65
CA MET A 508 -19.57 -12.16 2.12
C MET A 508 -18.13 -12.40 1.65
N LEU A 509 -17.49 -11.36 1.10
CA LEU A 509 -16.07 -11.41 0.75
C LEU A 509 -15.24 -10.76 1.85
N VAL A 510 -14.15 -11.41 2.26
CA VAL A 510 -13.20 -10.95 3.28
C VAL A 510 -11.78 -11.02 2.75
N ARG A 511 -10.86 -10.21 3.28
CA ARG A 511 -9.44 -10.38 2.98
C ARG A 511 -8.85 -11.46 3.87
N VAL A 512 -8.24 -12.48 3.26
CA VAL A 512 -7.48 -13.50 3.97
C VAL A 512 -5.98 -13.28 3.73
N SER A 513 -5.17 -13.33 4.78
CA SER A 513 -3.71 -13.29 4.70
C SER A 513 -3.12 -14.25 5.73
N GLY A 514 -2.90 -15.51 5.31
CA GLY A 514 -2.68 -16.59 6.26
C GLY A 514 -3.89 -16.72 7.18
N ASP A 515 -3.65 -16.76 8.48
CA ASP A 515 -4.70 -16.84 9.51
C ASP A 515 -5.17 -15.47 10.03
N ASN A 516 -4.87 -14.40 9.28
CA ASN A 516 -5.40 -13.07 9.54
C ASN A 516 -6.52 -12.72 8.56
N ILE A 517 -7.71 -12.44 9.10
CA ILE A 517 -8.89 -12.00 8.38
C ILE A 517 -9.05 -10.50 8.57
N MET A 518 -9.15 -9.75 7.48
CA MET A 518 -9.28 -8.30 7.55
C MET A 518 -10.52 -7.79 6.82
N MET A 519 -11.15 -6.80 7.43
CA MET A 519 -12.37 -6.17 6.95
C MET A 519 -12.26 -4.64 7.08
N SER A 520 -12.79 -3.93 6.09
CA SER A 520 -12.90 -2.48 6.04
C SER A 520 -14.08 -2.05 5.14
N PRO A 521 -15.34 -2.28 5.56
CA PRO A 521 -16.50 -2.08 4.69
C PRO A 521 -16.62 -0.61 4.23
N PRO A 522 -17.39 -0.31 3.16
CA PRO A 522 -17.62 1.07 2.74
C PRO A 522 -18.16 1.95 3.87
N PHE A 523 -17.85 3.25 3.83
CA PHE A 523 -18.29 4.21 4.87
C PHE A 523 -19.81 4.35 4.94
N ILE A 524 -20.47 4.02 3.83
CA ILE A 524 -21.93 4.07 3.69
C ILE A 524 -22.65 2.85 4.29
N ILE A 525 -21.92 1.87 4.87
CA ILE A 525 -22.53 0.67 5.44
C ILE A 525 -23.56 1.03 6.52
N THR A 526 -24.72 0.37 6.43
CA THR A 526 -25.87 0.60 7.30
C THR A 526 -25.85 -0.31 8.53
N PRO A 527 -26.60 0.01 9.61
CA PRO A 527 -26.74 -0.87 10.76
C PRO A 527 -27.23 -2.27 10.39
N LYS A 528 -28.10 -2.41 9.39
CA LYS A 528 -28.66 -3.70 8.95
C LYS A 528 -27.62 -4.53 8.20
N GLU A 529 -26.81 -3.91 7.34
CA GLU A 529 -25.70 -4.59 6.66
C GLU A 529 -24.62 -5.05 7.64
N ILE A 530 -24.41 -4.33 8.75
CA ILE A 530 -23.53 -4.81 9.83
C ILE A 530 -24.13 -6.01 10.56
N ASP A 531 -25.44 -6.04 10.81
CA ASP A 531 -26.09 -7.23 11.39
C ASP A 531 -25.92 -8.45 10.47
N GLU A 532 -26.06 -8.26 9.16
CA GLU A 532 -25.78 -9.30 8.16
C GLU A 532 -24.32 -9.75 8.21
N LEU A 533 -23.37 -8.81 8.22
CA LEU A 533 -21.93 -9.08 8.34
C LEU A 533 -21.62 -9.94 9.57
N ILE A 534 -22.08 -9.52 10.75
CA ILE A 534 -21.87 -10.22 12.03
C ILE A 534 -22.50 -11.62 11.97
N SER A 535 -23.69 -11.75 11.39
CA SER A 535 -24.36 -13.05 11.24
C SER A 535 -23.56 -14.01 10.36
N ILE A 536 -23.04 -13.53 9.22
CA ILE A 536 -22.22 -14.34 8.32
C ILE A 536 -20.89 -14.71 8.99
N TYR A 537 -20.24 -13.76 9.65
CA TYR A 537 -19.01 -13.99 10.41
C TYR A 537 -19.20 -15.10 11.45
N GLY A 538 -20.27 -15.05 12.25
CA GLY A 538 -20.55 -16.06 13.27
C GLY A 538 -20.77 -17.47 12.69
N LYS A 539 -21.46 -17.58 11.55
CA LYS A 539 -21.64 -18.86 10.84
C LYS A 539 -20.31 -19.43 10.34
N ALA A 540 -19.48 -18.57 9.71
CA ALA A 540 -18.17 -18.95 9.22
C ALA A 540 -17.24 -19.37 10.37
N LEU A 541 -17.27 -18.63 11.50
CA LEU A 541 -16.48 -18.95 12.68
C LEU A 541 -16.83 -20.32 13.25
N LYS A 542 -18.12 -20.60 13.45
CA LYS A 542 -18.58 -21.89 13.96
C LYS A 542 -18.12 -23.05 13.09
N ALA A 543 -18.28 -22.95 11.77
CA ALA A 543 -17.80 -23.97 10.84
C ALA A 543 -16.27 -24.13 10.90
N THR A 544 -15.53 -23.05 11.16
CA THR A 544 -14.08 -23.07 11.28
C THR A 544 -13.62 -23.72 12.59
N GLU A 545 -14.34 -23.49 13.70
CA GLU A 545 -14.10 -24.19 14.97
C GLU A 545 -14.30 -25.71 14.83
N GLU A 546 -15.39 -26.12 14.18
CA GLU A 546 -15.66 -27.53 13.85
C GLU A 546 -14.50 -28.12 13.03
N ARG A 547 -14.03 -27.40 12.01
CA ARG A 547 -12.89 -27.81 11.19
C ARG A 547 -11.59 -27.95 11.98
N VAL A 548 -11.30 -27.02 12.89
CA VAL A 548 -10.11 -27.09 13.76
C VAL A 548 -10.20 -28.32 14.68
N ASN A 549 -11.38 -28.62 15.22
CA ASN A 549 -11.58 -29.81 16.06
C ASN A 549 -11.38 -31.12 15.29
N GLU A 550 -11.86 -31.20 14.04
CA GLU A 550 -11.59 -32.33 13.15
C GLU A 550 -10.10 -32.52 12.91
N LEU A 551 -9.37 -31.45 12.56
CA LEU A 551 -7.93 -31.50 12.29
C LEU A 551 -7.13 -31.91 13.54
N LYS A 552 -7.49 -31.38 14.71
CA LYS A 552 -6.91 -31.80 16.00
C LYS A 552 -7.16 -33.28 16.29
N SER A 553 -8.34 -33.81 15.92
CA SER A 553 -8.67 -35.23 16.14
C SER A 553 -7.89 -36.18 15.23
N GLN A 554 -7.47 -35.73 14.04
CA GLN A 554 -6.71 -36.52 13.08
C GLN A 554 -5.21 -36.62 13.42
N GLN A 555 -4.72 -35.75 14.30
CA GLN A 555 -3.33 -35.78 14.79
C GLN A 555 -3.13 -36.62 16.05
N LYS A 556 -4.23 -36.99 16.73
CA LYS A 556 -4.21 -37.91 17.88
C LYS A 556 -4.33 -39.35 17.40
#